data_AF-A0A439V151-F1
#
_entry.id   AF-A0A439V151-F1
#
_cell.length_a   1.000
_cell.length_b   1.000
_cell.length_c   1.000
_cell.angle_alpha   90.00
_cell.angle_beta   90.00
_cell.angle_gamma   90.00
#
_symmetry.space_group_name_H-M   'P 1'
#
loop_
_entity.id
_entity.type
_entity.pdbx_description
1 polymer ?
#
loop_
_entity_poly.entity_id
_entity_poly.type
_entity_poly.pdbx_seq_one_letter_code
_entity_poly.pdbx_strand_id
1 'polypeptide(L)'
;MFLMAGCTLQSLIDGGTKITMHCAHCSYIQVLDLELLRNRYGPEASAMPTDLLPKMRCRNCEGRTIGLSYAPDLTSIVDMGRSNAGNDHA
;
A
#
# COMPACT_ATOMS: atom_id res chain seq x y z
N MET A 1 -19.15 -1.13 6.33
CA MET A 1 -18.67 -2.49 6.65
C MET A 1 -17.48 -2.71 5.73
N PHE A 2 -16.21 -2.66 6.17
CA PHE A 2 -15.50 -3.67 6.96
C PHE A 2 -14.53 -2.98 7.95
N LEU A 3 -14.94 -2.92 9.21
CA LEU A 3 -14.12 -2.52 10.35
C LEU A 3 -14.07 -3.76 11.24
N MET A 4 -13.18 -4.71 10.96
CA MET A 4 -12.92 -5.80 11.91
C MET A 4 -11.42 -6.09 11.95
N ALA A 5 -10.92 -6.01 13.17
CA ALA A 5 -9.54 -6.22 13.57
C ALA A 5 -9.00 -7.54 13.02
N GLY A 6 -7.79 -7.48 12.44
CA GLY A 6 -7.06 -8.66 11.96
C GLY A 6 -6.98 -8.78 10.44
N CYS A 7 -6.61 -7.72 9.72
CA CYS A 7 -6.26 -7.84 8.30
C CYS A 7 -4.98 -8.67 8.17
N THR A 8 -5.12 -9.97 7.94
CA THR A 8 -4.02 -10.83 7.54
C THR A 8 -3.60 -10.49 6.11
N LEU A 9 -2.36 -10.82 5.76
CA LEU A 9 -1.88 -10.65 4.38
C LEU A 9 -2.78 -11.39 3.38
N GLN A 10 -3.30 -12.57 3.75
CA GLN A 10 -4.19 -13.36 2.90
C GLN A 10 -5.54 -12.67 2.64
N SER A 11 -6.15 -12.06 3.66
CA SER A 11 -7.43 -11.34 3.49
C SER A 11 -7.27 -10.08 2.62
N LEU A 12 -6.11 -9.42 2.66
CA LEU A 12 -5.85 -8.27 1.78
C LEU A 12 -5.66 -8.70 0.32
N ILE A 13 -5.02 -9.84 0.08
CA ILE A 13 -4.87 -10.41 -1.27
C ILE A 13 -6.24 -10.83 -1.82
N ASP A 14 -7.04 -11.54 -1.02
CA ASP A 14 -8.39 -11.96 -1.38
C ASP A 14 -9.31 -10.76 -1.66
N GLY A 15 -9.24 -9.74 -0.81
CA GLY A 15 -9.96 -8.48 -0.98
C GLY A 15 -9.40 -7.54 -2.05
N GLY A 16 -8.37 -7.96 -2.80
CA GLY A 16 -7.76 -7.15 -3.86
C GLY A 16 -7.24 -5.80 -3.39
N THR A 17 -6.74 -5.70 -2.15
CA THR A 17 -6.20 -4.45 -1.60
C THR A 17 -4.73 -4.33 -1.95
N LYS A 18 -4.28 -3.13 -2.35
CA LYS A 18 -2.87 -2.79 -2.53
C LYS A 18 -2.37 -1.99 -1.34
N ILE A 19 -1.18 -2.36 -0.86
CA ILE A 19 -0.46 -1.55 0.12
C ILE A 19 0.61 -0.75 -0.62
N THR A 20 0.67 0.54 -0.37
CA THR A 20 1.71 1.41 -0.89
C THR A 20 2.51 1.98 0.27
N MET A 21 3.83 1.83 0.22
CA MET A 21 4.74 2.47 1.15
C MET A 21 5.17 3.83 0.60
N HIS A 22 5.10 4.85 1.44
CA HIS A 22 5.62 6.17 1.14
C HIS A 22 6.70 6.53 2.17
N CYS A 23 7.88 6.91 1.70
CA CYS A 23 8.95 7.37 2.58
C CYS A 23 8.80 8.88 2.82
N ALA A 24 8.66 9.28 4.09
CA ALA A 24 8.55 10.69 4.45
C ALA A 24 9.87 11.47 4.32
N HIS A 25 11.00 10.76 4.21
CA HIS A 25 12.33 11.37 4.13
C HIS A 25 12.76 11.71 2.70
N CYS A 26 12.49 10.82 1.74
CA CYS A 26 12.88 11.01 0.34
C CYS A 26 11.70 11.05 -0.63
N SER A 27 10.46 11.07 -0.11
CA SER A 27 9.22 11.03 -0.90
C SER A 27 9.12 9.85 -1.89
N TYR A 28 9.92 8.80 -1.67
CA TYR A 28 9.89 7.61 -2.51
C TYR A 28 8.64 6.79 -2.21
N ILE A 29 7.88 6.48 -3.26
CA ILE A 29 6.65 5.69 -3.19
C ILE A 29 6.90 4.34 -3.84
N GLN A 30 6.55 3.27 -3.14
CA GLN A 30 6.73 1.90 -3.58
C GLN A 30 5.45 1.11 -3.29
N VAL A 31 4.87 0.50 -4.32
CA VAL A 31 3.81 -0.49 -4.12
C VAL A 31 4.44 -1.75 -3.53
N LEU A 32 3.86 -2.23 -2.43
CA LEU A 32 4.27 -3.46 -1.76
C LEU A 32 3.58 -4.65 -2.43
N ASP A 33 4.39 -5.65 -2.74
CA ASP A 33 3.89 -6.91 -3.27
C ASP A 33 3.37 -7.77 -2.12
N LEU A 34 2.04 -7.88 -2.00
CA LEU A 34 1.41 -8.64 -0.92
C LEU A 34 1.71 -10.14 -1.01
N GLU A 35 1.87 -10.68 -2.21
CA GLU A 35 2.19 -12.10 -2.38
C GLU A 35 3.60 -12.41 -1.86
N LEU A 36 4.55 -11.50 -2.12
CA LEU A 36 5.91 -11.59 -1.61
C LEU A 36 5.94 -11.45 -0.08
N LEU A 37 5.13 -10.55 0.48
CA LEU A 37 5.00 -10.40 1.93
C LEU A 37 4.38 -11.64 2.57
N ARG A 38 3.32 -12.19 1.97
CA ARG A 38 2.69 -13.45 2.38
C ARG A 38 3.71 -14.58 2.38
N ASN A 39 4.51 -14.69 1.32
CA ASN A 39 5.50 -15.77 1.21
C ASN A 39 6.62 -15.63 2.24
N ARG A 40 6.96 -14.39 2.64
CA ARG A 40 8.02 -14.12 3.63
C ARG A 40 7.55 -14.28 5.08
N TYR A 41 6.37 -13.77 5.41
CA TYR A 41 5.87 -13.70 6.78
C TYR A 41 4.81 -14.76 7.11
N GLY A 42 4.23 -15.37 6.09
CA GLY A 42 3.12 -16.31 6.20
C GLY A 42 1.76 -15.67 5.90
N PRO A 43 0.76 -16.47 5.48
CA PRO A 43 -0.59 -15.98 5.14
C PRO A 43 -1.35 -15.44 6.35
N GLU A 44 -1.06 -15.96 7.54
CA GLU A 44 -1.69 -15.58 8.81
C GLU A 44 -1.02 -14.36 9.46
N ALA A 45 0.05 -13.82 8.84
CA ALA A 45 0.76 -12.67 9.41
C ALA A 45 -0.12 -11.41 9.35
N SER A 46 -0.04 -10.62 10.43
CA SER A 46 -0.74 -9.34 10.54
C SER A 46 -0.19 -8.36 9.52
N ALA A 47 -1.05 -7.85 8.65
CA ALA A 47 -0.71 -6.82 7.68
C ALA A 47 -0.93 -5.41 8.26
N MET A 48 -0.86 -5.27 9.58
CA MET A 48 -1.01 -3.98 10.25
C MET A 48 0.24 -3.12 10.08
N PRO A 49 0.10 -1.77 10.00
CA PRO A 49 1.25 -0.89 9.92
C PRO A 49 2.23 -1.09 11.08
N THR A 50 1.71 -1.32 12.28
CA THR A 50 2.51 -1.52 13.49
C THR A 50 3.45 -2.73 13.42
N ASP A 51 3.09 -3.78 12.68
CA ASP A 51 3.93 -4.97 12.49
C ASP A 51 4.85 -4.86 11.26
N LEU A 52 4.36 -4.23 10.19
CA LEU A 52 5.11 -4.08 8.93
C LEU A 52 6.17 -2.98 9.00
N LEU A 53 5.84 -1.81 9.55
CA LEU A 53 6.75 -0.65 9.62
C LEU A 53 8.11 -0.95 10.26
N PRO A 54 8.23 -1.66 11.42
CA PRO A 54 9.54 -1.93 12.00
C PRO A 54 10.41 -2.88 11.15
N LYS A 55 9.78 -3.68 10.28
CA LYS A 55 10.43 -4.66 9.39
C LYS A 55 10.74 -4.07 8.01
N MET A 56 10.15 -2.94 7.66
CA MET A 56 10.30 -2.25 6.39
C MET A 56 11.40 -1.18 6.46
N ARG A 57 12.09 -0.95 5.35
CA ARG A 57 13.03 0.16 5.17
C ARG A 57 12.87 0.72 3.76
N CYS A 58 13.06 2.02 3.61
CA CYS A 58 13.10 2.61 2.27
C CYS A 58 14.25 2.01 1.46
N ARG A 59 13.98 1.49 0.26
CA ARG A 59 15.02 0.94 -0.62
C ARG A 59 16.01 2.01 -1.10
N ASN A 60 15.58 3.26 -1.17
CA ASN A 60 16.38 4.37 -1.70
C ASN A 60 17.28 5.01 -0.62
N CYS A 61 16.73 5.31 0.55
CA CYS A 61 17.45 6.05 1.60
C CYS A 61 17.64 5.26 2.91
N GLU A 62 17.22 4.00 2.94
CA GLU A 62 17.28 3.09 4.11
C GLU A 62 16.58 3.59 5.38
N GLY A 63 15.82 4.68 5.24
CA GLY A 63 15.08 5.32 6.33
C GLY A 63 13.95 4.45 6.88
N ARG A 64 13.69 4.60 8.18
CA ARG A 64 12.57 3.98 8.90
C ARG A 64 11.32 4.86 8.97
N THR A 65 11.42 6.13 8.55
CA THR A 65 10.28 7.05 8.48
C THR A 65 9.50 6.77 7.19
N ILE A 66 8.72 5.71 7.25
CA ILE A 66 7.86 5.22 6.18
C ILE A 66 6.44 5.17 6.71
N GLY A 67 5.48 5.53 5.86
CA GLY A 67 4.07 5.27 6.11
C GLY A 67 3.53 4.27 5.11
N LEU A 68 2.38 3.71 5.43
CA LEU A 68 1.70 2.69 4.63
C LEU A 68 0.28 3.16 4.34
N SER A 69 -0.07 3.16 3.07
CA SER A 69 -1.40 3.48 2.57
C SER A 69 -2.05 2.20 2.04
N TYR A 70 -3.28 1.94 2.47
CA TYR A 70 -4.08 0.80 2.05
C TYR A 70 -5.14 1.33 1.10
N ALA A 71 -5.09 0.90 -0.15
CA ALA A 71 -6.07 1.26 -1.15
C ALA A 71 -6.63 -0.02 -1.77
N PRO A 72 -7.96 -0.18 -1.88
CA PRO A 72 -8.50 -1.23 -2.74
C PRO A 72 -7.95 -1.07 -4.15
N ASP A 73 -7.76 -2.16 -4.87
CA ASP A 73 -7.33 -2.09 -6.25
C ASP A 73 -8.47 -1.51 -7.10
N LEU A 74 -8.43 -0.19 -7.28
CA LEU A 74 -9.42 0.56 -8.03
C LEU A 74 -9.23 0.40 -9.55
N THR A 75 -8.36 -0.50 -10.01
CA THR A 75 -8.22 -0.84 -11.44
C THR A 75 -9.52 -1.43 -12.02
N SER A 76 -10.48 -1.83 -11.17
CA SER A 76 -11.83 -2.20 -11.58
C SER A 76 -12.83 -1.03 -11.63
N ILE A 77 -12.47 0.18 -11.15
CA ILE A 77 -13.32 1.39 -11.21
C ILE A 77 -12.73 2.52 -12.07
N VAL A 78 -11.64 2.27 -12.80
CA VAL A 78 -11.10 3.22 -13.80
C VAL A 78 -11.99 3.29 -15.05
N ASP A 79 -13.25 3.67 -14.84
CA ASP A 79 -14.10 4.29 -15.86
C ASP A 79 -14.54 5.71 -15.45
N MET A 80 -14.39 6.13 -14.20
CA MET A 80 -14.79 7.49 -13.78
C MET A 80 -13.61 8.32 -13.30
N GLY A 81 -13.15 9.24 -14.16
CA GLY A 81 -12.35 10.38 -13.69
C GLY A 81 -11.17 10.82 -14.56
N ARG A 82 -11.18 10.60 -15.88
CA ARG A 82 -10.25 11.32 -16.77
C ARG A 82 -10.94 12.56 -17.35
N SER A 83 -10.91 13.64 -16.59
CA SER A 83 -11.16 15.02 -17.03
C SER A 83 -10.40 15.88 -16.03
N ASN A 84 -9.26 16.49 -16.31
CA ASN A 84 -8.95 17.41 -17.40
C ASN A 84 -7.42 17.49 -17.61
N ALA A 85 -6.93 17.13 -18.80
CA ALA A 85 -5.66 17.67 -19.27
C ALA A 85 -5.92 19.09 -19.77
N GLY A 86 -5.10 20.03 -19.32
CA GLY A 86 -5.43 21.45 -19.25
C GLY A 86 -5.32 22.27 -20.53
N ASN A 87 -5.59 23.56 -20.36
CA ASN A 87 -5.10 24.70 -21.15
C ASN A 87 -5.81 25.97 -20.67
N ASP A 88 -5.16 26.81 -19.85
CA ASP A 88 -5.75 28.09 -19.44
C ASP A 88 -4.73 29.04 -18.75
N HIS A 89 -4.58 30.24 -19.33
CA HIS A 89 -3.83 31.45 -18.91
C HIS A 89 -2.28 31.48 -19.01
N ALA A 90 -1.64 32.50 -19.58
CA ALA A 90 -1.98 33.60 -20.49
C ALA A 90 -0.63 34.21 -20.93
#